data_AF-A0A7C9AX09-F1
#
_entry.id   AF-A0A7C9AX09-F1
#
_cell.length_a   1.000
_cell.length_b   1.000
_cell.length_c   1.000
_cell.angle_alpha   90.00
_cell.angle_beta   90.00
_cell.angle_gamma   90.00
#
_symmetry.space_group_name_H-M   'P 1'
#
loop_
_entity.id
_entity.type
_entity.pdbx_description
1 polymer ?
#
loop_
_entity_poly.entity_id
_entity_poly.type
_entity_poly.pdbx_seq_one_letter_code
_entity_poly.pdbx_strand_id
1 'polypeptide(L)'
;FIKPILTAEPTISVLKLQPEDQFIIFASDGLWEHLTNQEAVDIVNNNPRHGIAKGLVKAALRQAAKKREMRYSDLEKIEAGVRRHFHDDITVIVILLDKSHVD
;
A
#
# COMPACT_ATOMS: atom_id res chain seq x y z
N PHE A 1 2.41 8.65 -39.58
CA PHE A 1 3.11 8.74 -38.28
C PHE A 1 2.42 7.81 -37.29
N ILE A 2 3.13 6.82 -36.75
CA ILE A 2 2.60 5.88 -35.76
C ILE A 2 2.69 6.55 -34.39
N LYS A 3 1.56 6.70 -33.69
CA LYS A 3 1.55 7.19 -32.31
C LYS A 3 2.04 6.03 -31.41
N PRO A 4 3.01 6.25 -30.50
CA PRO A 4 3.44 5.20 -29.58
C PRO A 4 2.29 4.79 -28.66
N ILE A 5 2.17 3.47 -28.42
CA ILE A 5 1.10 2.88 -27.59
C ILE A 5 1.40 3.08 -26.09
N LEU A 6 2.66 3.34 -25.74
CA LEU A 6 3.13 3.57 -24.37
C LEU A 6 3.78 4.95 -24.26
N THR A 7 3.49 5.64 -23.16
CA THR A 7 4.15 6.90 -22.77
C THR A 7 4.60 6.81 -21.31
N ALA A 8 5.70 7.51 -20.99
CA ALA A 8 6.17 7.70 -19.62
C ALA A 8 5.62 9.00 -19.00
N GLU A 9 4.75 9.73 -19.73
CA GLU A 9 4.07 10.91 -19.20
C GLU A 9 3.06 10.50 -18.13
N PRO A 10 3.17 11.03 -16.90
CA PRO A 10 2.24 10.69 -15.82
C PRO A 10 0.97 11.53 -15.90
N THR A 11 -0.08 11.05 -15.23
CA THR A 11 -1.22 11.90 -14.86
C THR A 11 -0.84 12.73 -13.65
N ILE A 12 -1.05 14.04 -13.73
CA ILE A 12 -0.80 14.98 -12.62
C ILE A 12 -2.12 15.35 -11.97
N SER A 13 -2.18 15.31 -10.64
CA SER A 13 -3.32 15.78 -9.85
C SER A 13 -2.82 16.62 -8.69
N VAL A 14 -3.50 17.74 -8.44
CA VAL A 14 -3.16 18.68 -7.36
C VAL A 14 -4.34 18.75 -6.42
N LEU A 15 -4.11 18.44 -5.15
CA LEU A 15 -5.11 18.53 -4.09
C LEU A 15 -4.63 19.53 -3.03
N LYS A 16 -5.51 20.46 -2.66
CA LYS A 16 -5.26 21.38 -1.54
C LYS A 16 -5.59 20.65 -0.24
N LEU A 17 -4.59 20.51 0.63
CA LEU A 17 -4.78 19.91 1.95
C LEU A 17 -5.84 20.67 2.75
N GLN A 18 -6.70 19.90 3.42
CA GLN A 18 -7.70 20.39 4.35
C GLN A 18 -7.28 20.10 5.80
N PRO A 19 -7.79 20.85 6.79
CA PRO A 19 -7.48 20.60 8.21
C PRO A 19 -7.83 19.20 8.70
N GLU A 20 -8.77 18.52 8.04
CA GLU A 20 -9.22 17.17 8.37
C GLU A 20 -8.29 16.08 7.81
N ASP A 21 -7.45 16.41 6.83
CA ASP A 21 -6.51 15.46 6.22
C ASP A 21 -5.43 15.05 7.23
N GLN A 22 -5.23 13.74 7.39
CA GLN A 22 -4.36 13.21 8.43
C GLN A 22 -3.10 12.53 7.89
N PHE A 23 -3.20 11.90 6.73
CA PHE A 23 -2.10 11.18 6.11
C PHE A 23 -2.37 10.90 4.64
N ILE A 24 -1.32 10.50 3.93
CA ILE A 24 -1.36 10.03 2.55
C ILE A 24 -0.69 8.64 2.51
N ILE A 25 -1.33 7.67 1.85
CA ILE A 25 -0.74 6.35 1.60
C ILE A 25 -0.36 6.26 0.13
N PHE A 26 0.93 6.10 -0.14
CA PHE A 26 1.43 5.66 -1.44
C PHE A 26 1.80 4.18 -1.34
N ALA A 27 1.37 3.37 -2.30
CA ALA A 27 1.78 1.98 -2.36
C ALA A 27 1.77 1.44 -3.79
N SER A 28 2.57 0.40 -4.04
CA SER A 28 2.46 -0.40 -5.26
C SER A 28 1.14 -1.16 -5.28
N ASP A 29 0.75 -1.61 -6.48
CA ASP A 29 -0.40 -2.50 -6.71
C ASP A 29 -0.37 -3.75 -5.82
N GLY A 30 0.81 -4.31 -5.51
CA GLY A 30 0.94 -5.42 -4.57
C GLY A 30 0.26 -5.20 -3.21
N LEU A 31 0.09 -3.96 -2.74
CA LEU A 31 -0.77 -3.68 -1.57
C LEU A 31 -2.26 -3.76 -1.92
N TRP A 32 -2.65 -3.06 -2.99
CA TRP A 32 -4.03 -2.83 -3.40
C TRP A 32 -4.72 -4.07 -4.02
N GLU A 33 -3.95 -5.07 -4.44
CA GLU A 33 -4.46 -6.41 -4.79
C GLU A 33 -5.02 -7.17 -3.57
N HIS A 34 -4.59 -6.80 -2.37
CA HIS A 34 -4.93 -7.50 -1.13
C HIS A 34 -5.80 -6.68 -0.20
N LEU A 35 -5.65 -5.36 -0.17
CA LEU A 35 -6.44 -4.46 0.68
C LEU A 35 -7.26 -3.49 -0.15
N THR A 36 -8.48 -3.23 0.29
CA THR A 36 -9.27 -2.08 -0.18
C THR A 36 -8.71 -0.77 0.38
N ASN A 37 -9.04 0.35 -0.28
CA ASN A 37 -8.66 1.68 0.19
C ASN A 37 -9.11 1.92 1.64
N GLN A 38 -10.33 1.51 1.98
CA GLN A 38 -10.88 1.71 3.32
C GLN A 38 -10.16 0.85 4.37
N GLU A 39 -9.87 -0.42 4.08
CA GLU A 39 -9.09 -1.26 5.02
C GLU A 39 -7.71 -0.67 5.31
N ALA A 40 -7.03 -0.13 4.30
CA ALA A 40 -5.74 0.53 4.49
C ALA A 40 -5.87 1.79 5.37
N VAL A 41 -6.89 2.62 5.14
CA VAL A 41 -7.20 3.80 5.96
C VAL A 41 -7.51 3.39 7.40
N ASP A 42 -8.32 2.36 7.60
CA ASP A 42 -8.70 1.87 8.93
C ASP A 42 -7.49 1.31 9.67
N ILE A 43 -6.58 0.62 8.97
CA ILE A 43 -5.32 0.16 9.57
C ILE A 43 -4.48 1.35 10.04
N VAL A 44 -4.33 2.40 9.23
CA VAL A 44 -3.56 3.59 9.63
C VAL A 44 -4.20 4.31 10.82
N ASN A 45 -5.53 4.47 10.81
CA ASN A 45 -6.26 5.16 11.88
C ASN A 45 -6.24 4.43 13.22
N ASN A 46 -6.34 3.10 13.19
CA ASN A 46 -6.53 2.30 14.41
C ASN A 46 -5.22 1.76 15.01
N ASN A 47 -4.05 2.11 14.45
CA ASN A 47 -2.76 1.59 14.90
C ASN A 47 -1.74 2.71 15.20
N PRO A 48 -0.71 2.43 16.01
CA PRO A 48 0.36 3.39 16.25
C PRO A 48 1.06 3.83 14.96
N ARG A 49 1.39 5.12 14.89
CA ARG A 49 2.14 5.73 13.77
C ARG A 49 3.48 5.05 13.52
N HIS A 50 4.18 4.67 14.60
CA HIS A 50 5.47 4.00 14.50
C HIS A 50 5.33 2.60 13.88
N GLY A 51 5.97 2.40 12.73
CA GLY A 51 5.94 1.13 12.01
C GLY A 51 4.68 0.88 11.19
N ILE A 52 3.85 1.91 10.94
CA ILE A 52 2.55 1.72 10.29
C ILE A 52 2.66 1.17 8.86
N ALA A 53 3.66 1.60 8.09
CA ALA A 53 3.92 1.05 6.75
C ALA A 53 4.19 -0.46 6.80
N LYS A 54 4.97 -0.93 7.78
CA LYS A 54 5.19 -2.37 8.01
C LYS A 54 3.91 -3.08 8.44
N GLY A 55 3.04 -2.41 9.19
CA GLY A 55 1.70 -2.90 9.54
C GLY A 55 0.85 -3.18 8.29
N LEU A 56 0.81 -2.24 7.35
CA LEU A 56 0.11 -2.40 6.07
C LEU A 56 0.64 -3.56 5.24
N VAL A 57 1.97 -3.68 5.10
CA VAL A 57 2.60 -4.81 4.40
C VAL A 57 2.20 -6.15 5.04
N LYS A 58 2.25 -6.25 6.38
CA LYS A 58 1.85 -7.46 7.10
C LYS A 58 0.37 -7.80 6.91
N ALA A 59 -0.50 -6.79 6.90
CA ALA A 59 -1.93 -6.99 6.68
C ALA A 59 -2.20 -7.54 5.27
N ALA A 60 -1.56 -6.96 4.25
CA ALA A 60 -1.67 -7.43 2.87
C ALA A 60 -1.16 -8.87 2.70
N LEU A 61 0.02 -9.19 3.26
CA LEU A 61 0.58 -10.54 3.22
C LEU A 61 -0.28 -11.57 3.98
N ARG A 62 -0.91 -11.18 5.10
CA ARG A 62 -1.88 -12.06 5.79
C ARG A 62 -3.10 -12.34 4.92
N GLN A 63 -3.60 -11.33 4.20
CA GLN A 63 -4.71 -11.50 3.30
C GLN A 63 -4.32 -12.33 2.06
N ALA A 64 -3.11 -12.16 1.54
CA ALA A 64 -2.54 -13.01 0.49
C ALA A 64 -2.48 -14.49 0.93
N ALA A 65 -1.95 -14.75 2.14
CA ALA A 65 -1.91 -16.09 2.71
C ALA A 65 -3.31 -16.68 2.87
N LYS A 66 -4.28 -15.88 3.36
CA LYS A 66 -5.69 -16.31 3.50
C LYS A 66 -6.32 -16.67 2.16
N LYS A 67 -6.11 -15.86 1.09
CA LYS A 67 -6.59 -16.14 -0.28
C LYS A 67 -6.02 -17.44 -0.85
N ARG A 68 -4.86 -17.89 -0.36
CA ARG A 68 -4.17 -19.12 -0.77
C ARG A 68 -4.36 -20.27 0.23
N GLU A 69 -5.25 -20.11 1.20
CA GLU A 69 -5.56 -21.10 2.24
C GLU A 69 -4.30 -21.61 2.98
N MET A 70 -3.32 -20.73 3.18
CA MET A 70 -2.06 -21.07 3.83
C MET A 70 -1.76 -20.16 5.03
N ARG A 71 -0.80 -20.57 5.87
CA ARG A 71 -0.37 -19.75 7.00
C ARG A 71 0.55 -18.63 6.51
N TYR A 72 0.44 -17.47 7.14
CA TYR A 72 1.36 -16.35 6.93
C TYR A 72 2.83 -16.74 7.10
N SER A 73 3.14 -17.58 8.10
CA SER A 73 4.50 -18.09 8.34
C SER A 73 5.05 -18.94 7.20
N ASP A 74 4.16 -19.58 6.44
CA ASP A 74 4.56 -20.43 5.31
C ASP A 74 4.79 -19.54 4.09
N LEU A 75 3.98 -18.49 3.92
CA LEU A 75 4.14 -17.47 2.88
C LEU A 75 5.49 -16.74 2.99
N GLU A 76 5.91 -16.37 4.21
CA GLU A 76 7.19 -15.67 4.44
C GLU A 76 8.43 -16.51 4.08
N LYS A 77 8.29 -17.84 4.05
CA LYS A 77 9.39 -18.77 3.74
C LYS A 77 9.51 -19.10 2.25
N ILE A 78 8.58 -18.60 1.44
CA ILE A 78 8.58 -18.86 0.00
C ILE A 78 9.79 -18.18 -0.65
N GLU A 79 10.57 -18.96 -1.39
CA GLU A 79 11.74 -18.46 -2.09
C GLU A 79 11.37 -17.48 -3.21
N ALA A 80 12.25 -16.51 -3.47
CA ALA A 80 12.01 -15.37 -4.37
C ALA A 80 11.57 -15.79 -5.80
N GLY A 81 11.98 -16.96 -6.29
CA GLY A 81 11.63 -17.45 -7.63
C GLY A 81 10.16 -17.90 -7.78
N VAL A 82 9.55 -18.41 -6.72
CA VAL A 82 8.14 -18.87 -6.72
C VAL A 82 7.19 -17.90 -6.04
N ARG A 83 7.70 -16.94 -5.24
CA ARG A 83 6.93 -15.95 -4.47
C ARG A 83 5.87 -15.20 -5.27
N ARG A 84 6.17 -14.82 -6.52
CA ARG A 84 5.22 -14.09 -7.40
C ARG A 84 3.94 -14.87 -7.74
N HIS A 85 3.92 -16.18 -7.55
CA HIS A 85 2.68 -16.95 -7.68
C HIS A 85 1.70 -16.68 -6.53
N PHE A 86 2.17 -16.09 -5.44
CA PHE A 86 1.39 -15.89 -4.22
C PHE A 86 1.03 -14.42 -3.99
N HIS A 87 2.01 -13.52 -4.17
CA HIS A 87 1.84 -12.07 -4.07
C HIS A 87 2.94 -11.33 -4.86
N ASP A 88 2.67 -10.10 -5.30
CA ASP A 88 3.69 -9.24 -5.91
C ASP A 88 4.57 -8.52 -4.86
N ASP A 89 5.57 -7.77 -5.31
CA ASP A 89 6.36 -6.89 -4.46
C ASP A 89 5.49 -5.77 -3.86
N ILE A 90 5.48 -5.68 -2.52
CA ILE A 90 4.67 -4.71 -1.79
C ILE A 90 5.58 -3.61 -1.25
N THR A 91 5.40 -2.39 -1.76
CA THR A 91 6.06 -1.18 -1.24
C THR A 91 5.00 -0.22 -0.72
N VAL A 92 5.22 0.34 0.48
CA VAL A 92 4.28 1.26 1.13
C VAL A 92 5.03 2.43 1.73
N ILE A 93 4.53 3.64 1.49
CA ILE A 93 4.95 4.89 2.12
C ILE A 93 3.72 5.52 2.74
N VAL A 94 3.80 5.86 4.04
CA VAL A 94 2.75 6.61 4.74
C VAL A 94 3.31 7.96 5.15
N ILE A 95 2.76 9.02 4.58
CA ILE A 95 3.09 10.40 4.94
C ILE A 95 2.09 10.84 5.99
N LEU A 96 2.55 11.16 7.19
CA LEU A 96 1.69 11.70 8.25
C LEU A 96 1.71 13.22 8.16
N LEU A 97 0.53 13.83 8.09
CA LEU A 97 0.39 15.27 8.00
C LEU A 97 0.34 15.85 9.42
N ASP A 98 1.20 16.82 9.68
CA ASP A 98 1.18 17.57 10.94
C ASP A 98 0.15 18.71 10.82
N LYS A 99 -0.70 18.82 11.84
CA LYS A 99 -1.78 19.82 11.91
C LYS A 99 -1.27 21.21 12.33
N SER A 100 0.00 21.32 12.72
CA SER A 100 0.57 22.55 13.28
C SER A 100 0.99 23.60 12.25
N HIS A 101 0.87 23.34 10.94
CA HIS A 101 1.40 24.21 9.86
C HIS A 101 0.38 24.53 8.74
N VAL A 102 -0.92 24.51 9.03
CA VAL A 102 -1.94 24.99 8.09
C VAL A 102 -2.38 26.39 8.54
N ASP A 103 -1.69 27.42 8.03
CA ASP A 103 -2.05 28.83 8.18
C ASP A 103 -3.28 29.19 7.31
#